data_AF-A0A4R1V9V6-F1
#
_entry.id   AF-A0A4R1V9V6-F1
#
_cell.length_a   1.000
_cell.length_b   1.000
_cell.length_c   1.000
_cell.angle_alpha   90.00
_cell.angle_beta   90.00
_cell.angle_gamma   90.00
#
_symmetry.space_group_name_H-M   'P 1'
#
loop_
_entity.id
_entity.type
_entity.pdbx_description
1 polymer ?
#
loop_
_entity_poly.entity_id
_entity_poly.type
_entity_poly.pdbx_seq_one_letter_code
_entity_poly.pdbx_strand_id
1 'polypeptide(L)'
;MHKAETKLAQARRRVEAAARRADTRGWVVARRERTRHLIELGGLVQKAGLVNLTDDDRATLYGAMLDLAARAQGEDADNILALWKRRGKRAFDAEAKGSDAP
;
A
#
# COMPACT_ATOMS: atom_id res chain seq x y z
N MET A 1 47.52 -13.99 23.80
CA MET A 1 46.19 -14.55 23.47
C MET A 1 45.04 -13.60 23.85
N HIS A 2 44.98 -13.07 25.07
CA HIS A 2 43.93 -12.16 25.53
C HIS A 2 43.63 -10.92 24.65
N LYS A 3 44.66 -10.27 24.06
CA LYS A 3 44.46 -9.12 23.14
C LYS A 3 43.77 -9.50 21.82
N ALA A 4 43.91 -10.74 21.36
CA ALA A 4 43.25 -11.22 20.14
C ALA A 4 41.78 -11.57 20.43
N GLU A 5 41.51 -12.17 21.59
CA GLU A 5 40.16 -12.49 22.07
C GLU A 5 39.32 -11.22 22.30
N THR A 6 39.90 -10.18 22.89
CA THR A 6 39.20 -8.89 23.09
C THR A 6 38.92 -8.17 21.77
N LYS A 7 39.84 -8.21 20.80
CA LYS A 7 39.61 -7.69 19.44
C LYS A 7 38.48 -8.43 18.72
N LEU A 8 38.43 -9.76 18.83
CA LEU A 8 37.37 -10.58 18.23
C LEU A 8 36.00 -10.24 18.84
N ALA A 9 35.94 -10.14 20.17
CA ALA A 9 34.72 -9.76 20.89
C ALA A 9 34.24 -8.34 20.50
N GLN A 10 35.16 -7.39 20.35
CA GLN A 10 34.85 -6.03 19.91
C GLN A 10 34.33 -6.01 18.45
N ALA A 11 34.95 -6.76 17.55
CA ALA A 11 34.52 -6.88 16.16
C ALA A 11 33.10 -7.47 16.07
N ARG A 12 32.83 -8.55 16.82
CA ARG A 12 31.51 -9.17 16.89
C ARG A 12 30.43 -8.21 17.40
N ARG A 13 30.70 -7.47 18.47
CA ARG A 13 29.77 -6.44 19.00
C ARG A 13 29.47 -5.34 17.97
N ARG A 14 30.44 -4.96 17.14
CA ARG A 14 30.24 -3.97 16.06
C ARG A 14 29.31 -4.50 14.97
N VAL A 15 29.49 -5.77 14.57
CA VAL A 15 28.62 -6.43 13.59
C VAL A 15 27.20 -6.58 14.14
N GLU A 16 27.04 -7.05 15.37
CA GLU A 16 25.73 -7.18 16.02
C GLU A 16 25.03 -5.81 16.17
N ALA A 17 25.77 -4.75 16.54
CA ALA A 17 25.21 -3.41 16.60
C ALA A 17 24.83 -2.85 15.21
N ALA A 18 25.58 -3.18 14.16
CA ALA A 18 25.23 -2.80 12.79
C ALA A 18 23.96 -3.53 12.33
N ALA A 19 23.84 -4.83 12.62
CA ALA A 19 22.65 -5.63 12.30
C ALA A 19 21.39 -5.07 12.98
N ARG A 20 21.44 -4.74 14.28
CA ARG A 20 20.30 -4.12 14.99
C ARG A 20 19.86 -2.79 14.39
N ARG A 21 20.81 -1.95 13.95
CA ARG A 21 20.49 -0.68 13.28
C ARG A 21 19.87 -0.92 11.91
N ALA A 22 20.37 -1.89 11.15
CA ALA A 22 19.82 -2.24 9.85
C ALA A 22 18.39 -2.77 9.98
N ASP A 23 18.13 -3.66 10.95
CA ASP A 23 16.80 -4.18 11.26
C ASP A 23 15.82 -3.07 11.67
N THR A 24 16.24 -2.18 12.57
CA THR A 24 15.44 -1.01 12.96
C THR A 24 15.09 -0.13 11.75
N ARG A 25 16.05 0.10 10.84
CA ARG A 25 15.81 0.85 9.61
C ARG A 25 14.86 0.12 8.66
N GLY A 26 15.02 -1.20 8.51
CA GLY A 26 14.14 -2.04 7.71
C GLY A 26 12.69 -1.98 8.18
N TRP A 27 12.46 -2.08 9.49
CA TRP A 27 11.13 -1.96 10.08
C TRP A 27 10.50 -0.58 9.85
N VAL A 28 11.28 0.50 10.01
CA VAL A 28 10.78 1.86 9.75
C VAL A 28 10.39 2.04 8.28
N VAL A 29 11.19 1.53 7.35
CA VAL A 29 10.88 1.58 5.91
C VAL A 29 9.60 0.80 5.62
N ALA A 30 9.52 -0.46 6.05
CA ALA A 30 8.34 -1.29 5.84
C ALA A 30 7.05 -0.68 6.44
N ARG A 31 7.17 -0.02 7.61
CA ARG A 31 6.04 0.71 8.21
C ARG A 31 5.60 1.88 7.34
N ARG A 32 6.53 2.69 6.84
CA ARG A 32 6.21 3.84 5.97
C ARG A 32 5.57 3.38 4.66
N GLU A 33 6.09 2.31 4.07
CA GLU A 33 5.52 1.71 2.87
C GLU A 33 4.10 1.20 3.11
N ARG A 34 3.87 0.49 4.22
CA ARG A 34 2.52 0.04 4.60
C ARG A 34 1.56 1.21 4.80
N THR A 35 1.95 2.23 5.55
CA THR A 35 1.10 3.40 5.79
C THR A 35 0.78 4.10 4.47
N ARG A 36 1.80 4.35 3.62
CA ARG A 36 1.61 4.97 2.31
C ARG A 36 0.64 4.16 1.45
N HIS A 37 0.84 2.85 1.36
CA HIS A 37 -0.01 1.96 0.58
C HIS A 37 -1.47 1.98 1.06
N LEU A 38 -1.72 1.93 2.38
CA LEU A 38 -3.08 1.98 2.92
C LEU A 38 -3.73 3.35 2.70
N ILE A 39 -2.97 4.44 2.78
CA ILE A 39 -3.47 5.78 2.46
C ILE A 39 -3.81 5.89 0.98
N GLU A 40 -2.96 5.39 0.08
CA GLU A 40 -3.21 5.37 -1.36
C GLU A 40 -4.50 4.60 -1.68
N LEU A 41 -4.69 3.41 -1.10
CA LEU A 41 -5.92 2.63 -1.24
C LEU A 41 -7.15 3.36 -0.69
N GLY A 42 -7.04 3.97 0.51
CA GLY A 42 -8.13 4.77 1.08
C GLY A 42 -8.49 5.98 0.22
N GLY A 43 -7.48 6.61 -0.40
CA GLY A 43 -7.66 7.69 -1.36
C GLY A 43 -8.46 7.27 -2.59
N LEU A 44 -8.34 6.02 -3.05
CA LEU A 44 -9.16 5.50 -4.16
C LEU A 44 -10.64 5.39 -3.77
N VAL A 45 -10.94 4.96 -2.55
CA VAL A 45 -12.31 4.87 -2.04
C VAL A 45 -12.95 6.26 -1.99
N GLN A 46 -12.20 7.27 -1.54
CA GLN A 46 -12.67 8.66 -1.51
C GLN A 46 -12.85 9.25 -2.91
N LYS A 47 -11.87 9.07 -3.82
CA LYS A 47 -11.96 9.55 -5.21
C LYS A 47 -13.12 8.93 -5.99
N ALA A 48 -13.44 7.67 -5.71
CA ALA A 48 -14.60 7.00 -6.30
C ALA A 48 -15.95 7.53 -5.77
N GLY A 49 -15.94 8.49 -4.84
CA GLY A 49 -17.14 9.08 -4.24
C GLY A 49 -17.86 8.17 -3.25
N LEU A 50 -17.28 7.01 -2.93
CA LEU A 50 -17.93 5.99 -2.12
C LEU A 50 -18.14 6.44 -0.68
N VAL A 51 -17.20 7.19 -0.11
CA VAL A 51 -17.31 7.73 1.26
C VAL A 51 -18.56 8.61 1.39
N ASN A 52 -18.78 9.53 0.45
CA ASN A 52 -19.94 10.42 0.47
C ASN A 52 -21.25 9.66 0.16
N LEU A 53 -21.20 8.71 -0.78
CA LEU A 53 -22.38 7.92 -1.16
C LEU A 53 -22.89 7.02 -0.03
N THR A 54 -21.98 6.55 0.84
CA THR A 54 -22.27 5.58 1.91
C THR A 54 -22.31 6.22 3.29
N ASP A 55 -22.15 7.54 3.40
CA ASP A 55 -22.01 8.27 4.67
C ASP A 55 -20.89 7.69 5.56
N ASP A 56 -19.78 7.30 4.95
CA ASP A 56 -18.64 6.61 5.57
C ASP A 56 -19.01 5.32 6.35
N ASP A 57 -20.16 4.71 6.04
CA ASP A 57 -20.54 3.45 6.67
C ASP A 57 -19.65 2.29 6.21
N ARG A 58 -18.83 1.82 7.15
CA ARG A 58 -17.80 0.80 6.88
C ARG A 58 -18.40 -0.53 6.43
N ALA A 59 -19.57 -0.91 6.94
CA ALA A 59 -20.23 -2.15 6.55
C ALA A 59 -20.71 -2.07 5.10
N THR A 60 -21.31 -0.96 4.70
CA THR A 60 -21.75 -0.70 3.33
C THR A 60 -20.58 -0.64 2.36
N LEU A 61 -19.50 0.07 2.70
CA LEU A 61 -18.26 0.08 1.90
C LEU A 61 -17.69 -1.32 1.71
N TYR A 62 -17.63 -2.11 2.79
CA TYR A 62 -17.13 -3.47 2.72
C TYR A 62 -18.03 -4.37 1.88
N GLY A 63 -19.36 -4.27 2.03
CA GLY A 63 -20.32 -4.99 1.20
C GLY A 63 -20.17 -4.69 -0.30
N ALA A 64 -19.98 -3.42 -0.66
CA ALA A 64 -19.73 -3.02 -2.05
C ALA A 64 -18.42 -3.63 -2.59
N MET A 65 -17.35 -3.65 -1.79
CA MET A 65 -16.09 -4.27 -2.18
C MET A 65 -16.19 -5.79 -2.33
N LEU A 66 -17.01 -6.46 -1.51
CA LEU A 66 -17.31 -7.88 -1.65
C LEU A 66 -18.07 -8.18 -2.95
N ASP A 67 -19.04 -7.35 -3.32
CA ASP A 67 -19.76 -7.48 -4.60
C ASP A 67 -18.79 -7.34 -5.79
N LEU A 68 -17.86 -6.38 -5.74
CA LEU A 68 -16.79 -6.26 -6.74
C LEU A 68 -15.91 -7.52 -6.78
N ALA A 69 -15.46 -8.03 -5.63
CA ALA A 69 -14.63 -9.23 -5.57
C ALA A 69 -15.35 -10.45 -6.17
N ALA A 70 -16.64 -10.63 -5.86
CA ALA A 70 -17.46 -11.71 -6.40
C ALA A 70 -17.57 -11.63 -7.93
N ARG A 71 -17.83 -10.44 -8.48
CA ARG A 71 -17.88 -10.22 -9.94
C ARG A 71 -16.54 -10.53 -10.62
N ALA A 72 -15.43 -10.20 -9.95
CA ALA A 72 -14.09 -10.43 -10.47
C ALA A 72 -13.62 -11.89 -10.41
N GLN A 73 -14.38 -12.78 -9.78
CA GLN A 73 -14.07 -14.21 -9.66
C GLN A 73 -14.97 -15.10 -10.54
N GLY A 74 -15.92 -14.52 -11.27
CA GLY A 74 -16.82 -15.25 -12.18
C GLY A 74 -16.15 -15.68 -13.50
N GLU A 75 -16.91 -16.36 -14.35
CA GLU A 75 -16.44 -16.88 -15.66
C GLU A 75 -15.87 -15.78 -16.58
N ASP A 76 -16.33 -14.54 -16.44
CA ASP A 76 -15.89 -13.36 -17.20
C ASP A 76 -14.86 -12.48 -16.47
N ALA A 77 -14.17 -13.02 -15.45
CA ALA A 77 -13.22 -12.30 -14.60
C ALA A 77 -12.23 -11.41 -15.38
N ASP A 78 -11.56 -11.96 -16.39
CA ASP A 78 -10.56 -11.24 -17.18
C ASP A 78 -11.15 -10.06 -17.95
N ASN A 79 -12.34 -10.24 -18.52
CA ASN A 79 -13.06 -9.19 -19.25
C ASN A 79 -13.47 -8.06 -18.30
N ILE A 80 -13.98 -8.41 -17.12
CA ILE A 80 -14.38 -7.47 -16.07
C ILE A 80 -13.18 -6.68 -15.54
N LEU A 81 -12.07 -7.35 -15.23
CA LEU A 81 -10.85 -6.71 -14.76
C LEU A 81 -10.26 -5.77 -15.82
N ALA A 82 -10.25 -6.19 -17.09
CA ALA A 82 -9.80 -5.34 -18.20
C ALA A 82 -10.68 -4.10 -18.38
N LEU A 83 -12.00 -4.24 -18.23
CA LEU A 83 -12.94 -3.11 -18.28
C LEU A 83 -12.68 -2.11 -17.15
N TRP A 84 -12.54 -2.58 -15.91
CA TRP A 84 -12.25 -1.73 -14.76
C TRP A 84 -10.92 -1.01 -14.89
N LYS A 85 -9.87 -1.71 -15.34
CA LYS A 85 -8.56 -1.10 -15.59
C LYS A 85 -8.66 0.07 -16.60
N ARG A 86 -9.38 -0.13 -17.71
CA ARG A 86 -9.59 0.93 -18.71
C ARG A 86 -10.40 2.10 -18.15
N ARG A 87 -11.46 1.83 -17.38
CA ARG A 87 -12.30 2.86 -16.75
C ARG A 87 -11.49 3.68 -15.74
N GLY A 88 -10.77 3.02 -14.84
CA GLY A 88 -9.92 3.67 -13.85
C GLY A 88 -8.87 4.57 -14.50
N LYS A 89 -8.17 4.08 -15.53
CA LYS A 89 -7.21 4.89 -16.27
C LYS A 89 -7.82 6.19 -16.83
N ARG A 90 -8.99 6.11 -17.47
CA ARG A 90 -9.67 7.30 -17.99
C ARG A 90 -10.08 8.29 -16.90
N ALA A 91 -10.50 7.80 -15.73
CA ALA A 91 -10.84 8.66 -14.61
C ALA A 91 -9.61 9.43 -14.10
N PHE A 92 -8.48 8.74 -13.92
CA PHE A 92 -7.20 9.39 -13.57
C PHE A 92 -6.75 10.41 -14.61
N ASP A 93 -6.81 10.05 -15.90
CA ASP A 93 -6.42 10.95 -16.99
C ASP A 93 -7.33 12.20 -17.04
N ALA A 94 -8.62 12.07 -16.71
CA ALA A 94 -9.56 13.19 -16.67
C ALA A 94 -9.30 14.13 -15.48
N GLU A 95 -9.06 13.57 -14.29
CA GLU A 95 -8.69 14.34 -13.09
C GLU A 95 -7.40 15.15 -13.32
N ALA A 96 -6.37 14.52 -13.91
CA ALA A 96 -5.10 15.18 -14.19
C ALA A 96 -5.27 16.37 -15.16
N LYS A 97 -6.11 16.23 -16.19
CA LYS A 97 -6.41 17.31 -17.14
C LYS A 97 -7.27 18.42 -16.53
N GLY A 98 -8.17 18.08 -15.62
CA GLY A 98 -9.00 19.04 -14.89
C GLY A 98 -8.21 19.86 -13.87
N SER A 99 -7.15 19.29 -13.29
CA SER A 99 -6.22 20.00 -12.39
C SER A 99 -5.22 20.92 -13.11
N ASP A 100 -5.06 20.76 -14.43
CA ASP A 100 -4.21 21.61 -15.28
C ASP A 100 -4.98 22.79 -15.92
N ALA A 101 -6.28 22.94 -15.63
CA ALA A 101 -7.07 24.11 -16.03
C ALA A 101 -6.91 25.21 -14.94
N PRO A 102 -6.58 26.46 -15.33
CA PRO A 102 -6.32 27.56 -14.39
C PRO A 102 -7.53 27.97 -13.56
#